data_AF-A0A8J7HAB3-F1
#
_entry.id   AF-A0A8J7HAB3-F1
#
_cell.length_a   1.000
_cell.length_b   1.000
_cell.length_c   1.000
_cell.angle_alpha   90.00
_cell.angle_beta   90.00
_cell.angle_gamma   90.00
#
_symmetry.space_group_name_H-M   'P 1'
#
loop_
_entity.id
_entity.type
_entity.pdbx_description
1 polymer ?
#
loop_
_entity_poly.entity_id
_entity_poly.type
_entity_poly.pdbx_seq_one_letter_code
_entity_poly.pdbx_strand_id
1 'polypeptide(L)'
;MKTVLLVMLCVLFAPFLAPYDPTRSVGLPWQAPDALFWCGTDALGRDVLSRALHGDVAMLLFSLMATVAASIVGLVMGLMLLMLPDRGYPLTALLDSILMLPPLLIVMMTYYALGPSPLTLLFAIILLNAPFTARFIRALAEPMLDSDYFMVARAAGDSTGLLLRREILPGVYPALLGDGATLLTGAFYLFSAASFLGINAVGQRND
;
A
#
# COMPACT_ATOMS: atom_id res chain seq x y z
N MET A 1 -16.42 13.66 6.02
CA MET A 1 -17.37 12.82 5.24
C MET A 1 -17.90 13.52 3.99
N LYS A 2 -18.39 14.77 4.05
CA LYS A 2 -18.93 15.49 2.88
C LYS A 2 -17.94 15.64 1.70
N THR A 3 -16.68 15.92 2.00
CA THR A 3 -15.61 16.07 1.00
C THR A 3 -15.30 14.77 0.27
N VAL A 4 -15.17 13.66 1.00
CA VAL A 4 -14.95 12.32 0.42
C VAL A 4 -16.11 11.93 -0.50
N LEU A 5 -17.35 12.17 -0.07
CA LEU A 5 -18.54 11.87 -0.86
C LEU A 5 -18.56 12.68 -2.17
N LEU A 6 -18.20 13.97 -2.12
CA LEU A 6 -18.13 14.83 -3.30
C LEU A 6 -17.04 14.37 -4.28
N VAL A 7 -15.84 14.04 -3.79
CA VAL A 7 -14.76 13.49 -4.62
C VAL A 7 -15.19 12.17 -5.27
N MET A 8 -15.85 11.29 -4.51
CA MET A 8 -16.32 10.01 -5.00
C MET A 8 -17.40 10.17 -6.09
N LEU A 9 -18.30 11.14 -5.94
CA LEU A 9 -19.27 11.54 -6.97
C LEU A 9 -18.57 12.07 -8.23
N CYS A 10 -17.56 12.94 -8.09
CA CYS A 10 -16.81 13.45 -9.23
C CYS A 10 -16.11 12.33 -10.03
N VAL A 11 -15.51 11.35 -9.34
CA VAL A 11 -14.86 10.20 -9.99
C VAL A 11 -15.88 9.26 -10.64
N LEU A 12 -17.01 8.99 -9.97
CA LEU A 12 -18.05 8.10 -10.51
C LEU A 12 -18.69 8.67 -11.79
N PHE A 13 -18.91 9.98 -11.81
CA PHE A 13 -19.46 10.68 -12.97
C PHE A 13 -18.37 11.24 -13.91
N ALA A 14 -17.09 10.91 -13.69
CA ALA A 14 -15.97 11.29 -14.55
C ALA A 14 -16.21 11.03 -16.05
N PRO A 15 -16.73 9.88 -16.51
CA PRO A 15 -16.98 9.67 -17.94
C PRO A 15 -18.03 10.62 -18.52
N PHE A 16 -18.87 11.26 -17.69
CA PHE A 16 -19.85 12.26 -18.12
C PHE A 16 -19.37 13.70 -17.91
N LEU A 17 -18.45 13.94 -16.96
CA LEU A 17 -17.89 15.27 -16.68
C LEU A 17 -16.62 15.57 -17.47
N ALA A 18 -15.88 14.55 -17.91
CA ALA A 18 -14.62 14.74 -18.60
C ALA A 18 -14.85 15.25 -20.05
N PRO A 19 -14.23 16.37 -20.45
CA PRO A 19 -14.35 16.88 -21.81
C PRO A 19 -13.74 15.96 -22.88
N TYR A 20 -12.68 15.21 -22.52
CA TYR A 20 -11.91 14.38 -23.45
C TYR A 20 -11.59 12.99 -22.87
N ASP A 21 -11.18 12.08 -23.76
CA ASP A 21 -10.61 10.79 -23.35
C ASP A 21 -9.28 11.01 -22.60
N PRO A 22 -9.12 10.48 -21.36
CA PRO A 22 -7.96 10.74 -20.51
C PRO A 22 -6.65 10.14 -21.05
N THR A 23 -6.72 9.18 -21.98
CA THR A 23 -5.55 8.50 -22.55
C THR A 23 -5.11 9.09 -23.89
N ARG A 24 -6.02 9.81 -24.57
CA ARG A 24 -5.79 10.33 -25.91
C ARG A 24 -5.03 11.67 -25.85
N SER A 25 -4.01 11.79 -26.70
CA SER A 25 -3.39 13.09 -26.96
C SER A 25 -4.36 13.94 -27.80
N VAL A 26 -4.74 15.10 -27.30
CA VAL A 26 -5.79 15.96 -27.85
C VAL A 26 -5.31 17.39 -28.13
N GLY A 27 -4.17 17.80 -27.58
CA GLY A 27 -3.57 19.11 -27.76
C GLY A 27 -2.06 19.08 -27.88
N LEU A 28 -1.44 20.26 -27.90
CA LEU A 28 0.02 20.37 -27.88
C LEU A 28 0.57 19.98 -26.49
N PRO A 29 1.77 19.41 -26.37
CA PRO A 29 2.41 19.20 -25.07
C PRO A 29 2.57 20.53 -24.30
N TRP A 30 2.28 20.50 -23.00
CA TRP A 30 2.43 21.67 -22.10
C TRP A 30 1.65 22.92 -22.53
N GLN A 31 0.47 22.73 -23.12
CA GLN A 31 -0.41 23.83 -23.50
C GLN A 31 -1.02 24.46 -22.24
N ALA A 32 -0.97 25.79 -22.16
CA ALA A 32 -1.56 26.54 -21.07
C ALA A 32 -3.10 26.37 -21.03
N PRO A 33 -3.74 26.61 -19.87
CA PRO A 33 -5.20 26.57 -19.76
C PRO A 33 -5.91 27.50 -20.75
N ASP A 34 -6.95 27.00 -21.40
CA ASP A 34 -7.79 27.74 -22.35
C ASP A 34 -9.25 27.23 -22.30
N ALA A 35 -10.17 27.84 -23.05
CA ALA A 35 -11.57 27.48 -23.14
C ALA A 35 -11.80 26.01 -23.57
N LEU A 36 -10.86 25.45 -24.34
CA LEU A 36 -10.86 24.03 -24.74
C LEU A 36 -10.21 23.13 -23.67
N PHE A 37 -9.09 23.55 -23.08
CA PHE A 37 -8.35 22.78 -22.07
C PHE A 37 -8.33 23.54 -20.75
N TRP A 38 -9.35 23.37 -19.90
CA TRP A 38 -9.54 24.19 -18.70
C TRP A 38 -8.38 24.10 -17.69
N CYS A 39 -7.65 22.99 -17.69
CA CYS A 39 -6.44 22.79 -16.87
C CYS A 39 -5.15 22.67 -17.70
N GLY A 40 -5.22 22.94 -19.01
CA GLY A 40 -4.12 22.72 -19.94
C GLY A 40 -3.87 21.24 -20.25
N THR A 41 -2.75 20.96 -20.90
CA THR A 41 -2.33 19.61 -21.29
C THR A 41 -1.03 19.17 -20.63
N ASP A 42 -0.84 17.85 -20.50
CA ASP A 42 0.39 17.27 -19.96
C ASP A 42 1.53 17.18 -21.00
N ALA A 43 2.66 16.59 -20.60
CA ALA A 43 3.83 16.38 -21.46
C ALA A 43 3.55 15.55 -22.73
N LEU A 44 2.44 14.80 -22.75
CA LEU A 44 2.02 13.96 -23.88
C LEU A 44 0.86 14.61 -24.67
N GLY A 45 0.49 15.85 -24.35
CA GLY A 45 -0.63 16.56 -24.99
C GLY A 45 -2.01 16.06 -24.59
N ARG A 46 -2.14 15.37 -23.45
CA ARG A 46 -3.43 14.87 -22.91
C ARG A 46 -4.05 15.91 -22.00
N ASP A 47 -5.38 16.03 -22.00
CA ASP A 47 -6.09 16.99 -21.15
C ASP A 47 -5.97 16.64 -19.65
N VAL A 48 -5.46 17.59 -18.86
CA VAL A 48 -5.17 17.38 -17.43
C VAL A 48 -6.45 17.22 -16.60
N LEU A 49 -7.52 17.96 -16.95
CA LEU A 49 -8.80 17.90 -16.23
C LEU A 49 -9.44 16.51 -16.38
N SER A 50 -9.52 16.00 -17.62
CA SER A 50 -10.08 14.68 -17.93
C SER A 50 -9.31 13.57 -17.21
N ARG A 51 -7.97 13.69 -17.15
CA ARG A 51 -7.11 12.75 -16.40
C ARG A 51 -7.34 12.82 -14.90
N ALA A 52 -7.49 14.02 -14.34
CA ALA A 52 -7.75 14.20 -12.92
C ALA A 52 -9.12 13.64 -12.51
N LEU A 53 -10.15 13.84 -13.34
CA LEU A 53 -11.50 13.32 -13.09
C LEU A 53 -11.57 11.79 -13.17
N HIS A 54 -10.96 11.20 -14.20
CA HIS A 54 -10.95 9.74 -14.34
C HIS A 54 -10.10 9.05 -13.28
N GLY A 55 -9.09 9.74 -12.75
CA GLY A 55 -8.11 9.16 -11.83
C GLY A 55 -7.29 8.05 -12.50
N ASP A 56 -6.20 7.66 -11.85
CA ASP A 56 -5.40 6.53 -12.31
C ASP A 56 -5.89 5.24 -11.63
N VAL A 57 -6.81 4.54 -12.32
CA VAL A 57 -7.35 3.25 -11.85
C VAL A 57 -6.24 2.19 -11.74
N ALA A 58 -5.23 2.23 -12.61
CA ALA A 58 -4.12 1.28 -12.56
C ALA A 58 -3.28 1.51 -11.30
N MET A 59 -2.99 2.77 -10.98
CA MET A 59 -2.34 3.14 -9.72
C MET A 59 -3.17 2.71 -8.50
N LEU A 60 -4.49 2.97 -8.51
CA LEU A 60 -5.38 2.57 -7.41
C LEU A 60 -5.37 1.06 -7.18
N LEU A 61 -5.55 0.27 -8.24
CA LEU A 61 -5.53 -1.18 -8.17
C LEU A 61 -4.15 -1.70 -7.73
N PHE A 62 -3.08 -1.11 -8.24
CA PHE A 62 -1.72 -1.51 -7.87
C PHE A 62 -1.44 -1.25 -6.39
N SER A 63 -1.73 -0.05 -5.88
CA SER A 63 -1.56 0.29 -4.47
C SER A 63 -2.47 -0.55 -3.57
N LEU A 64 -3.68 -0.87 -4.01
CA LEU A 64 -4.57 -1.78 -3.29
C LEU A 64 -4.00 -3.20 -3.22
N MET A 65 -3.51 -3.75 -4.33
CA MET A 65 -2.87 -5.07 -4.36
C MET A 65 -1.64 -5.11 -3.45
N ALA A 66 -0.78 -4.08 -3.52
CA ALA A 66 0.39 -3.95 -2.65
C ALA A 66 0.00 -3.93 -1.18
N THR A 67 -1.07 -3.20 -0.84
CA THR A 67 -1.58 -3.07 0.53
C THR A 67 -2.13 -4.38 1.06
N VAL A 68 -2.94 -5.09 0.27
CA VAL A 68 -3.50 -6.39 0.67
C VAL A 68 -2.37 -7.40 0.85
N ALA A 69 -1.43 -7.47 -0.10
CA ALA A 69 -0.29 -8.39 -0.01
C ALA A 69 0.60 -8.07 1.21
N ALA A 70 0.95 -6.79 1.42
CA ALA A 70 1.72 -6.35 2.58
C ALA A 70 1.01 -6.63 3.90
N SER A 71 -0.31 -6.45 3.94
CA SER A 71 -1.13 -6.73 5.13
C SER A 71 -1.13 -8.21 5.47
N ILE A 72 -1.28 -9.09 4.48
CA ILE A 72 -1.24 -10.54 4.67
C ILE A 72 0.15 -10.97 5.14
N VAL A 73 1.20 -10.53 4.45
CA VAL A 73 2.59 -10.88 4.79
C VAL A 73 2.94 -10.36 6.18
N GLY A 74 2.60 -9.11 6.50
CA GLY A 74 2.82 -8.49 7.79
C GLY A 74 2.04 -9.15 8.92
N LEU A 75 0.78 -9.55 8.69
CA LEU A 75 -0.01 -10.32 9.65
C LEU A 75 0.65 -11.66 9.97
N VAL A 76 1.06 -12.41 8.95
CA VAL A 76 1.74 -13.70 9.14
C VAL A 76 3.06 -13.51 9.89
N MET A 77 3.88 -12.54 9.49
CA MET A 77 5.13 -12.22 10.18
C MET A 77 4.90 -11.81 11.64
N GLY A 78 3.92 -10.93 11.90
CA GLY A 78 3.58 -10.45 13.24
C GLY A 78 3.17 -11.59 14.18
N LEU A 79 2.34 -12.51 13.70
CA LEU A 79 1.95 -13.69 14.47
C LEU A 79 3.11 -14.68 14.67
N MET A 80 3.95 -14.89 13.64
CA MET A 80 5.14 -15.74 13.75
C MET A 80 6.13 -15.21 14.78
N LEU A 81 6.34 -13.88 14.86
CA LEU A 81 7.19 -13.26 15.87
C LEU A 81 6.76 -13.60 17.30
N LEU A 82 5.45 -13.72 17.54
CA LEU A 82 4.89 -14.08 18.85
C LEU A 82 5.05 -15.56 19.20
N MET A 83 5.25 -16.43 18.19
CA MET A 83 5.47 -17.87 18.39
C MET A 83 6.94 -18.22 18.65
N LEU A 84 7.87 -17.34 18.27
CA LEU A 84 9.31 -17.56 18.39
C LEU A 84 9.79 -17.37 19.84
N PRO A 85 10.87 -18.08 20.24
CA PRO A 85 11.55 -17.81 21.51
C PRO A 85 12.05 -16.36 21.56
N ASP A 86 12.13 -15.80 22.76
CA ASP A 86 12.45 -14.38 23.01
C ASP A 86 11.58 -13.38 22.22
N ARG A 87 10.33 -13.79 21.92
CA ARG A 87 9.37 -13.02 21.11
C ARG A 87 9.96 -12.56 19.77
N GLY A 88 10.85 -13.38 19.20
CA GLY A 88 11.47 -13.12 17.90
C GLY A 88 12.34 -11.86 17.86
N TYR A 89 12.99 -11.48 18.97
CA TYR A 89 13.90 -10.31 19.04
C TYR A 89 14.85 -10.17 17.84
N PRO A 90 15.61 -11.20 17.41
CA PRO A 90 16.54 -11.04 16.28
C PRO A 90 15.82 -10.70 14.96
N LEU A 91 14.65 -11.31 14.71
CA LEU A 91 13.86 -11.04 13.51
C LEU A 91 13.22 -9.65 13.58
N THR A 92 12.80 -9.22 14.76
CA THR A 92 12.29 -7.86 14.99
C THR A 92 13.36 -6.82 14.72
N ALA A 93 14.59 -7.04 15.20
CA ALA A 93 15.73 -6.17 14.93
C ALA A 93 16.08 -6.08 13.43
N LEU A 94 15.95 -7.20 12.70
CA LEU A 94 16.12 -7.20 11.25
C LEU A 94 15.04 -6.35 10.55
N LEU A 95 13.78 -6.53 10.93
CA LEU A 95 12.66 -5.73 10.41
C LEU A 95 12.84 -4.24 10.71
N ASP A 96 13.27 -3.90 11.93
CA ASP A 96 13.52 -2.52 12.34
C ASP A 96 14.67 -1.88 11.56
N SER A 97 15.69 -2.67 11.21
CA SER A 97 16.81 -2.20 10.38
C SER A 97 16.36 -1.78 8.99
N ILE A 98 15.37 -2.48 8.39
CA ILE A 98 14.78 -2.09 7.10
C ILE A 98 14.05 -0.74 7.23
N LEU A 99 13.32 -0.55 8.33
CA LEU A 99 12.54 0.67 8.58
C LEU A 99 13.39 1.91 8.86
N MET A 100 14.68 1.74 9.17
CA MET A 100 15.61 2.86 9.36
C MET A 100 16.03 3.52 8.04
N LEU A 101 15.91 2.82 6.92
CA LEU A 101 16.26 3.36 5.62
C LEU A 101 15.13 4.24 5.08
N PRO A 102 15.44 5.37 4.41
CA PRO A 102 14.45 6.14 3.68
C PRO A 102 13.66 5.24 2.71
N PRO A 103 12.31 5.22 2.77
CA PRO A 103 11.49 4.28 2.01
C PRO A 103 11.74 4.36 0.49
N LEU A 104 11.92 5.57 -0.02
CA LEU A 104 12.18 5.81 -1.43
C LEU A 104 13.52 5.21 -1.90
N LEU A 105 14.53 5.17 -1.02
CA LEU A 105 15.81 4.53 -1.33
C LEU A 105 15.64 3.02 -1.47
N ILE A 106 14.86 2.37 -0.59
CA ILE A 106 14.57 0.94 -0.72
C ILE A 106 13.83 0.66 -2.03
N VAL A 107 12.85 1.50 -2.39
CA VAL A 107 12.13 1.34 -3.67
C VAL A 107 13.10 1.43 -4.86
N MET A 108 13.94 2.46 -4.91
CA MET A 108 14.89 2.64 -6.00
C MET A 108 15.93 1.51 -6.05
N MET A 109 16.52 1.15 -4.91
CA MET A 109 17.51 0.08 -4.82
C MET A 109 16.93 -1.24 -5.30
N THR A 110 15.72 -1.58 -4.86
CA THR A 110 15.02 -2.81 -5.26
C THR A 110 14.73 -2.80 -6.76
N TYR A 111 14.23 -1.70 -7.30
CA TYR A 111 13.90 -1.57 -8.72
C TYR A 111 15.13 -1.69 -9.63
N TYR A 112 16.24 -1.02 -9.28
CA TYR A 112 17.45 -1.07 -10.09
C TYR A 112 18.28 -2.34 -9.88
N ALA A 113 18.23 -2.96 -8.70
CA ALA A 113 18.97 -4.20 -8.43
C ALA A 113 18.31 -5.43 -9.04
N LEU A 114 16.97 -5.56 -8.94
CA LEU A 114 16.23 -6.72 -9.45
C LEU A 114 15.73 -6.53 -10.89
N GLY A 115 15.85 -5.32 -11.44
CA GLY A 115 15.45 -4.97 -12.78
C GLY A 115 14.10 -4.24 -12.85
N PRO A 116 13.91 -3.38 -13.86
CA PRO A 116 12.73 -2.54 -13.98
C PRO A 116 11.50 -3.38 -14.34
N SER A 117 10.59 -3.59 -13.37
CA SER A 117 9.33 -4.29 -13.61
C SER A 117 8.23 -3.85 -12.63
N PRO A 118 6.94 -3.97 -13.01
CA PRO A 118 5.84 -3.74 -12.05
C PRO A 118 5.93 -4.65 -10.83
N LEU A 119 6.40 -5.89 -11.01
CA LEU A 119 6.53 -6.87 -9.93
C LEU A 119 7.63 -6.49 -8.94
N THR A 120 8.75 -5.92 -9.42
CA THR A 120 9.84 -5.47 -8.53
C THR A 120 9.42 -4.24 -7.74
N LEU A 121 8.64 -3.32 -8.33
CA LEU A 121 8.05 -2.22 -7.57
C LEU A 121 7.02 -2.73 -6.53
N LEU A 122 6.17 -3.68 -6.92
CA LEU A 122 5.18 -4.29 -6.02
C LEU A 122 5.88 -4.93 -4.81
N PHE A 123 6.92 -5.71 -5.08
CA PHE A 123 7.75 -6.33 -4.06
C PHE A 123 8.40 -5.30 -3.13
N ALA A 124 8.95 -4.21 -3.68
CA ALA A 124 9.56 -3.15 -2.88
C ALA A 124 8.56 -2.50 -1.90
N ILE A 125 7.34 -2.22 -2.36
CA ILE A 125 6.30 -1.64 -1.50
C ILE A 125 5.86 -2.65 -0.43
N ILE A 126 5.74 -3.93 -0.78
CA ILE A 126 5.44 -5.00 0.20
C ILE A 126 6.54 -5.09 1.25
N LEU A 127 7.81 -5.09 0.83
CA LEU A 127 8.98 -5.16 1.71
C LEU A 127 9.03 -4.00 2.71
N LEU A 128 8.52 -2.83 2.32
CA LEU A 128 8.44 -1.65 3.18
C LEU A 128 7.26 -1.69 4.14
N ASN A 129 6.06 -2.04 3.65
CA ASN A 129 4.84 -1.99 4.46
C ASN A 129 4.68 -3.21 5.37
N ALA A 130 5.15 -4.39 4.96
CA ALA A 130 4.96 -5.61 5.74
C ALA A 130 5.63 -5.58 7.13
N PRO A 131 6.86 -5.06 7.31
CA PRO A 131 7.46 -4.85 8.63
C PRO A 131 6.66 -3.91 9.53
N PHE A 132 6.11 -2.82 8.99
CA PHE A 132 5.24 -1.90 9.73
C PHE A 132 3.98 -2.62 10.21
N THR A 133 3.29 -3.35 9.33
CA THR A 133 2.11 -4.14 9.71
C THR A 133 2.48 -5.22 10.73
N ALA A 134 3.62 -5.92 10.58
CA ALA A 134 4.04 -6.93 11.53
C ALA A 134 4.24 -6.36 12.95
N ARG A 135 4.85 -5.17 13.07
CA ARG A 135 4.99 -4.46 14.34
C ARG A 135 3.66 -4.03 14.92
N PHE A 136 2.75 -3.54 14.07
CA PHE A 136 1.40 -3.15 14.50
C PHE A 136 0.62 -4.33 15.07
N ILE A 137 0.61 -5.46 14.35
CA ILE A 137 -0.04 -6.71 14.79
C ILE A 137 0.57 -7.21 16.09
N ARG A 138 1.89 -7.20 16.20
CA ARG A 138 2.59 -7.58 17.44
C ARG A 138 2.16 -6.70 18.61
N ALA A 139 2.18 -5.37 18.45
CA ALA A 139 1.82 -4.44 19.52
C ALA A 139 0.38 -4.64 20.02
N LEU A 140 -0.53 -5.06 19.13
CA LEU A 140 -1.92 -5.37 19.49
C LEU A 140 -2.07 -6.73 20.17
N ALA A 141 -1.34 -7.74 19.71
CA ALA A 141 -1.47 -9.12 20.18
C ALA A 141 -0.64 -9.43 21.44
N GLU A 142 0.47 -8.73 21.67
CA GLU A 142 1.37 -8.97 22.80
C GLU A 142 0.65 -8.83 24.16
N PRO A 143 -0.18 -7.79 24.41
CA PRO A 143 -0.99 -7.71 25.63
C PRO A 143 -2.04 -8.83 25.77
N MET A 144 -2.53 -9.38 24.65
CA MET A 144 -3.50 -10.48 24.66
C MET A 144 -2.87 -11.80 25.11
N LEU A 145 -1.57 -12.01 24.85
CA LEU A 145 -0.84 -13.20 25.29
C LEU A 145 -0.59 -13.22 26.79
N ASP A 146 -0.44 -12.04 27.40
CA ASP A 146 -0.20 -11.90 28.84
C ASP A 146 -1.51 -11.87 29.65
N SER A 147 -2.65 -12.21 29.03
CA SER A 147 -3.97 -12.24 29.67
C SER A 147 -4.24 -13.55 30.41
N ASP A 148 -5.08 -13.48 31.46
CA ASP A 148 -5.42 -14.65 32.29
C ASP A 148 -6.07 -15.78 31.48
N TYR A 149 -6.94 -15.46 30.52
CA TYR A 149 -7.61 -16.48 29.71
C TYR A 149 -6.61 -17.26 28.84
N PHE A 150 -5.62 -16.56 28.26
CA PHE A 150 -4.60 -17.17 27.42
C PHE A 150 -3.69 -18.10 28.25
N MET A 151 -3.32 -17.65 29.45
CA MET A 151 -2.50 -18.44 30.37
C MET A 151 -3.22 -19.71 30.85
N VAL A 152 -4.51 -19.62 31.14
CA VAL A 152 -5.34 -20.78 31.51
C VAL A 152 -5.47 -21.77 30.35
N ALA A 153 -5.77 -21.29 29.14
CA ALA A 153 -5.91 -22.14 27.96
C ALA A 153 -4.59 -22.85 27.60
N ARG A 154 -3.46 -22.14 27.73
CA ARG A 154 -2.13 -22.74 27.53
C ARG A 154 -1.78 -23.76 28.61
N ALA A 155 -2.16 -23.53 29.88
CA ALA A 155 -2.00 -24.49 30.96
C ALA A 155 -2.87 -25.75 30.77
N ALA A 156 -4.00 -25.63 30.07
CA ALA A 156 -4.86 -26.74 29.68
C ALA A 156 -4.28 -27.61 28.54
N GLY A 157 -3.16 -27.19 27.93
CA GLY A 157 -2.44 -27.95 26.90
C GLY A 157 -2.68 -27.48 25.47
N ASP A 158 -3.39 -26.36 25.26
CA ASP A 158 -3.60 -25.83 23.92
C ASP A 158 -2.29 -25.29 23.31
N SER A 159 -2.06 -25.62 22.03
CA SER A 159 -0.89 -25.13 21.30
C SER A 159 -0.97 -23.62 21.03
N THR A 160 0.16 -22.91 21.12
CA THR A 160 0.24 -21.45 20.87
C THR A 160 -0.34 -21.05 19.51
N GLY A 161 -0.13 -21.85 18.46
CA GLY A 161 -0.65 -21.57 17.12
C GLY A 161 -2.18 -21.67 17.03
N LEU A 162 -2.77 -22.62 17.74
CA LEU A 162 -4.22 -22.77 17.82
C LEU A 162 -4.85 -21.57 18.56
N LEU A 163 -4.25 -21.17 19.69
CA LEU A 163 -4.70 -20.02 20.47
C LEU A 163 -4.57 -18.71 19.67
N LEU A 164 -3.44 -18.50 18.99
CA LEU A 164 -3.24 -17.34 18.13
C LEU A 164 -4.29 -17.24 17.03
N ARG A 165 -4.61 -18.35 16.36
CA ARG A 165 -5.60 -18.37 15.27
C ARG A 165 -7.03 -18.20 15.78
N ARG A 166 -7.37 -18.80 16.92
CA ARG A 166 -8.77 -18.89 17.38
C ARG A 166 -9.15 -17.73 18.30
N GLU A 167 -8.22 -17.22 19.08
CA GLU A 167 -8.48 -16.20 20.11
C GLU A 167 -7.91 -14.84 19.73
N ILE A 168 -6.68 -14.78 19.21
CA ILE A 168 -6.01 -13.50 18.94
C ILE A 168 -6.37 -12.95 17.56
N LEU A 169 -6.33 -13.79 16.52
CA LEU A 169 -6.59 -13.37 15.14
C LEU A 169 -7.94 -12.65 14.96
N PRO A 170 -9.07 -13.11 15.53
CA PRO A 170 -10.34 -12.39 15.44
C PRO A 170 -10.33 -11.04 16.16
N GLY A 171 -9.51 -10.89 17.21
CA GLY A 171 -9.37 -9.63 17.94
C GLY A 171 -8.54 -8.59 17.20
N VAL A 172 -7.56 -9.02 16.40
CA VAL A 172 -6.66 -8.12 15.67
C VAL A 172 -7.21 -7.74 14.29
N TYR A 173 -8.04 -8.60 13.67
CA TYR A 173 -8.60 -8.36 12.33
C TYR A 173 -9.32 -7.01 12.15
N PRO A 174 -10.18 -6.54 13.07
CA PRO A 174 -10.84 -5.24 12.93
C PRO A 174 -9.85 -4.07 12.94
N ALA A 175 -8.80 -4.15 13.75
CA ALA A 175 -7.76 -3.14 13.81
C ALA A 175 -6.91 -3.13 12.53
N LEU A 176 -6.59 -4.30 11.98
CA LEU A 176 -5.90 -4.42 10.69
C LEU A 176 -6.72 -3.82 9.55
N LEU A 177 -8.04 -4.06 9.52
CA LEU A 177 -8.92 -3.42 8.53
C LEU A 177 -8.95 -1.89 8.69
N GLY A 178 -8.95 -1.39 9.93
CA GLY A 178 -8.86 0.03 10.22
C GLY A 178 -7.55 0.66 9.72
N ASP A 179 -6.43 -0.04 9.91
CA ASP A 179 -5.11 0.40 9.45
C ASP A 179 -4.92 0.29 7.92
N GLY A 180 -5.73 -0.52 7.25
CA GLY A 180 -5.66 -0.72 5.80
C GLY A 180 -5.73 0.58 4.98
N ALA A 181 -6.45 1.60 5.44
CA ALA A 181 -6.51 2.91 4.78
C ALA A 181 -5.16 3.66 4.87
N THR A 182 -4.47 3.56 6.00
CA THR A 182 -3.13 4.14 6.20
C THR A 182 -2.12 3.46 5.29
N LEU A 183 -2.14 2.13 5.24
CA LEU A 183 -1.26 1.34 4.37
C LEU A 183 -1.51 1.63 2.88
N LEU A 184 -2.78 1.76 2.48
CA LEU A 184 -3.17 2.14 1.13
C LEU A 184 -2.61 3.51 0.75
N THR A 185 -2.74 4.47 1.66
CA THR A 185 -2.22 5.83 1.48
C THR A 185 -0.70 5.81 1.32
N GLY A 186 0.00 5.06 2.18
CA GLY A 186 1.46 4.88 2.09
C GLY A 186 1.91 4.25 0.77
N ALA A 187 1.22 3.19 0.32
CA ALA A 187 1.47 2.55 -0.96
C ALA A 187 1.21 3.50 -2.15
N PHE A 188 0.18 4.34 -2.06
CA PHE A 188 -0.11 5.39 -3.04
C PHE A 188 1.03 6.40 -3.15
N TYR A 189 1.50 6.92 -2.01
CA TYR A 189 2.60 7.88 -1.98
C TYR A 189 3.89 7.29 -2.54
N LEU A 190 4.23 6.05 -2.17
CA LEU A 190 5.42 5.38 -2.70
C LEU A 190 5.34 5.16 -4.21
N PHE A 191 4.19 4.71 -4.70
CA PHE A 191 3.97 4.55 -6.15
C PHE A 191 4.07 5.89 -6.89
N SER A 192 3.44 6.93 -6.38
CA SER A 192 3.47 8.26 -6.99
C SER A 192 4.88 8.84 -7.02
N ALA A 193 5.61 8.72 -5.90
CA ALA A 193 6.99 9.20 -5.80
C ALA A 193 7.93 8.41 -6.72
N ALA A 194 7.73 7.09 -6.81
CA ALA A 194 8.45 6.22 -7.74
C ALA A 194 8.19 6.65 -9.19
N SER A 195 6.92 6.82 -9.59
CA SER A 195 6.56 7.26 -10.95
C SER A 195 7.10 8.64 -11.29
N PHE A 196 7.09 9.58 -10.34
CA PHE A 196 7.72 10.89 -10.51
C PHE A 196 9.23 10.81 -10.78
N LEU A 197 9.91 9.85 -10.14
CA LEU A 197 11.34 9.57 -10.38
C LEU A 197 11.61 8.76 -11.65
N GLY A 198 10.59 8.50 -12.48
CA GLY A 198 10.71 7.71 -13.70
C GLY A 198 10.67 6.19 -13.48
N ILE A 199 10.38 5.74 -12.26
CA ILE A 199 10.11 4.32 -11.97
C ILE A 199 8.66 4.03 -12.33
N ASN A 200 8.43 3.58 -13.55
CA ASN A 200 7.08 3.24 -14.00
C ASN A 200 6.84 1.73 -13.86
N ALA A 201 5.77 1.37 -13.15
CA ALA A 201 5.31 0.00 -13.02
C ALA A 201 4.66 -0.49 -14.32
N VAL A 202 3.92 0.38 -15.00
CA VAL A 202 3.33 0.08 -16.29
C VAL A 202 4.41 0.30 -17.33
N GLY A 203 5.00 -0.79 -17.80
CA GLY A 203 6.08 -0.75 -18.77
C GLY A 203 5.72 0.14 -19.95
N GLN A 204 6.52 1.19 -20.16
CA GLN A 204 6.71 1.71 -21.51
C GLN A 204 7.42 0.59 -22.27
N ARG A 205 6.62 -0.26 -22.92
CA ARG A 205 7.12 -1.07 -24.02
C ARG A 205 7.48 -0.04 -25.09
N ASN A 206 8.77 0.26 -25.20
CA ASN A 206 9.32 1.05 -26.28
C ASN A 206 9.10 0.24 -27.56
N ASP A 207 7.95 0.44 -28.18
CA ASP A 207 7.74 0.19 -29.61
C ASP A 207 7.84 1.54 -30.33
#